data_AF-A0A3B4D9D7-F1
#
_entry.id   AF-A0A3B4D9D7-F1
#
_cell.length_a   1.000
_cell.length_b   1.000
_cell.length_c   1.000
_cell.angle_alpha   90.00
_cell.angle_beta   90.00
_cell.angle_gamma   90.00
#
_symmetry.space_group_name_H-M   'P 1'
#
loop_
_entity.id
_entity.type
_entity.pdbx_description
1 polymer ?
#
loop_
_entity_poly.entity_id
_entity_poly.type
_entity_poly.pdbx_seq_one_letter_code
_entity_poly.pdbx_strand_id
1 'polypeptide(L)'
;MLPAAFWFLVSILALGSPKPSLNYLQNHFSAKGESEEVRSAALKRLLEVFGLEDHPASPPRSHKQPPQYMLDLYNTVADVDGVTKDPTVLEGNTVRSFFDKLRSDEIEFLFNLSTVARSETVLTAELHLFKLRPQASLTFNRHHFCQVSVYQVTDSSKMNISQSKKLVSSRLIPIHSNGWEVFTITQAIRTWTLDEHSNLGLLVTVKALSGSRIDLRTVRFASGGSHHHSKQPMLVLFTDDGRRAPSMEVALRGSEDSSAGPSLPVRSLTLPAAGHRRARSIDYEEDRDKMPCQRLPLYVDFEEIGWSGWIVSPRGYNAYHCKGSCPFPLGQNMRPTNHATVQSIINALKLTKGIEMPCCVPDKLFSINLLYFDDDENVVLKQYDDMVAGSCGCH
;
A
#
# COMPACT_ATOMS: atom_id res chain seq x y z
N MET A 1 55.29 39.09 -15.23
CA MET A 1 55.75 38.70 -13.88
C MET A 1 54.70 37.79 -13.28
N LEU A 2 55.15 36.67 -12.71
CA LEU A 2 54.45 35.66 -11.91
C LEU A 2 53.50 34.64 -12.61
N PRO A 3 53.80 33.32 -12.49
CA PRO A 3 53.01 32.17 -12.97
C PRO A 3 52.29 31.41 -11.81
N ALA A 4 51.73 30.24 -12.15
CA ALA A 4 51.34 29.10 -11.30
C ALA A 4 49.97 29.21 -10.59
N ALA A 5 48.95 28.48 -11.05
CA ALA A 5 48.67 27.06 -10.78
C ALA A 5 48.00 26.83 -9.41
N PHE A 6 46.72 26.49 -9.41
CA PHE A 6 46.12 25.58 -8.42
C PHE A 6 44.86 24.95 -9.03
N TRP A 7 45.03 23.74 -9.56
CA TRP A 7 43.96 22.79 -9.81
C TRP A 7 43.57 22.17 -8.47
N PHE A 8 42.33 22.36 -8.01
CA PHE A 8 41.78 21.56 -6.92
C PHE A 8 41.02 20.36 -7.49
N LEU A 9 41.72 19.22 -7.53
CA LEU A 9 41.14 17.89 -7.64
C LEU A 9 40.53 17.54 -6.27
N VAL A 10 39.21 17.60 -6.14
CA VAL A 10 38.51 17.00 -5.00
C VAL A 10 38.28 15.53 -5.34
N SER A 11 39.16 14.68 -4.81
CA SER A 11 38.96 13.23 -4.80
C SER A 11 37.92 12.88 -3.74
N ILE A 12 36.79 12.34 -4.17
CA ILE A 12 35.73 11.79 -3.31
C ILE A 12 36.23 10.46 -2.75
N LEU A 13 36.66 10.44 -1.50
CA LEU A 13 36.79 9.19 -0.73
C LEU A 13 35.41 8.83 -0.18
N ALA A 14 34.64 8.10 -0.98
CA ALA A 14 33.51 7.35 -0.47
C ALA A 14 34.06 6.18 0.35
N LEU A 15 33.95 6.26 1.68
CA LEU A 15 34.08 5.13 2.59
C LEU A 15 32.93 4.15 2.27
N GLY A 16 33.19 3.22 1.36
CA GLY A 16 32.30 2.10 1.10
C GLY A 16 32.33 1.14 2.28
N SER A 17 31.23 1.08 3.03
CA SER A 17 30.93 -0.05 3.90
C SER A 17 30.92 -1.33 3.04
N PRO A 18 31.54 -2.45 3.48
CA PRO A 18 31.59 -3.65 2.68
C PRO A 18 30.16 -4.18 2.51
N LYS A 19 29.74 -4.35 1.25
CA LYS A 19 28.52 -5.08 0.89
C LYS A 19 28.61 -6.49 1.46
N PRO A 20 27.63 -6.98 2.24
CA PRO A 20 27.55 -8.40 2.53
C PRO A 20 27.21 -9.13 1.23
N SER A 21 28.06 -10.09 0.86
CA SER A 21 27.81 -11.03 -0.23
C SER A 21 26.56 -11.87 0.04
N LEU A 22 25.90 -12.28 -1.05
CA LEU A 22 24.74 -13.18 -1.20
C LEU A 22 24.72 -14.49 -0.35
N ASN A 23 25.73 -14.74 0.47
CA ASN A 23 25.95 -15.97 1.24
C ASN A 23 25.54 -15.88 2.73
N TYR A 24 24.99 -14.75 3.19
CA TYR A 24 24.64 -14.61 4.62
C TYR A 24 23.38 -15.41 5.01
N LEU A 25 22.37 -15.47 4.13
CA LEU A 25 21.17 -16.31 4.34
C LEU A 25 21.44 -17.81 4.18
N GLN A 26 22.45 -18.22 3.41
CA GLN A 26 22.88 -19.62 3.36
C GLN A 26 23.46 -20.09 4.71
N ASN A 27 24.11 -19.17 5.44
CA ASN A 27 24.89 -19.50 6.63
C ASN A 27 24.16 -19.25 7.96
N HIS A 28 23.11 -18.44 8.01
CA HIS A 28 22.39 -18.15 9.27
C HIS A 28 21.05 -18.90 9.47
N PHE A 29 20.53 -19.55 8.42
CA PHE A 29 19.46 -20.56 8.51
C PHE A 29 19.97 -22.00 8.45
N SER A 30 21.29 -22.22 8.50
CA SER A 30 21.88 -23.54 8.80
C SER A 30 21.79 -23.87 10.30
N ALA A 31 20.60 -23.73 10.88
CA ALA A 31 20.25 -24.40 12.11
C ALA A 31 19.68 -25.78 11.72
N LYS A 32 20.55 -26.80 11.76
CA LYS A 32 20.24 -28.24 11.80
C LYS A 32 18.78 -28.64 11.47
N GLY A 33 18.54 -29.01 10.22
CA GLY A 33 17.54 -30.03 9.87
C GLY A 33 16.07 -29.62 9.88
N GLU A 34 15.73 -28.37 9.60
CA GLU A 34 14.36 -28.04 9.19
C GLU A 34 14.12 -28.59 7.77
N SER A 35 13.12 -29.45 7.61
CA SER A 35 12.74 -30.03 6.32
C SER A 35 12.36 -28.92 5.34
N GLU A 36 12.80 -28.99 4.08
CA GLU A 36 12.36 -28.09 3.00
C GLU A 36 10.82 -28.00 2.92
N GLU A 37 10.12 -29.03 3.39
CA GLU A 37 8.66 -29.05 3.55
C GLU A 37 8.17 -27.96 4.51
N VAL A 38 8.84 -27.77 5.66
CA VAL A 38 8.51 -26.72 6.66
C VAL A 38 8.69 -25.34 6.05
N ARG A 39 9.78 -25.14 5.30
CA ARG A 39 10.04 -23.89 4.58
C ARG A 39 8.94 -23.60 3.56
N SER A 40 8.57 -24.58 2.73
CA SER A 40 7.50 -24.40 1.74
C SER A 40 6.15 -24.10 2.39
N ALA A 41 5.84 -24.75 3.51
CA ALA A 41 4.60 -24.56 4.24
C ALA A 41 4.53 -23.16 4.86
N ALA A 42 5.66 -22.67 5.40
CA ALA A 42 5.78 -21.33 5.96
C ALA A 42 5.58 -20.24 4.89
N LEU A 43 6.25 -20.37 3.72
CA LEU A 43 6.07 -19.44 2.61
C LEU A 43 4.63 -19.44 2.08
N LYS A 44 4.01 -20.62 1.97
CA LYS A 44 2.60 -20.72 1.57
C LYS A 44 1.69 -20.01 2.57
N ARG A 45 1.91 -20.18 3.89
CA ARG A 45 1.11 -19.45 4.88
C ARG A 45 1.34 -17.95 4.86
N LEU A 46 2.56 -17.51 4.59
CA LEU A 46 2.85 -16.08 4.42
C LEU A 46 2.01 -15.51 3.26
N LEU A 47 1.97 -16.17 2.10
CA LEU A 47 1.14 -15.75 0.98
C LEU A 47 -0.34 -15.63 1.34
N GLU A 48 -0.87 -16.60 2.11
CA GLU A 48 -2.27 -16.56 2.55
C GLU A 48 -2.58 -15.38 3.48
N VAL A 49 -1.65 -15.04 4.37
CA VAL A 49 -1.74 -13.84 5.24
C VAL A 49 -1.81 -12.59 4.38
N PHE A 50 -0.96 -12.50 3.35
CA PHE A 50 -0.99 -11.40 2.38
C PHE A 50 -2.10 -11.54 1.32
N GLY A 51 -2.95 -12.56 1.40
CA GLY A 51 -4.05 -12.79 0.46
C GLY A 51 -3.58 -12.88 -1.00
N LEU A 52 -2.39 -13.42 -1.23
CA LEU A 52 -1.81 -13.66 -2.55
C LEU A 52 -2.05 -15.13 -2.89
N GLU A 53 -2.75 -15.42 -3.99
CA GLU A 53 -3.10 -16.81 -4.37
C GLU A 53 -1.88 -17.61 -4.85
N ASP A 54 -0.91 -16.95 -5.51
CA ASP A 54 0.34 -17.55 -5.98
C ASP A 54 1.53 -16.60 -5.73
N HIS A 55 2.76 -17.12 -5.84
CA HIS A 55 3.95 -16.26 -5.86
C HIS A 55 3.84 -15.37 -7.11
N PRO A 56 3.72 -14.03 -6.97
CA PRO A 56 3.60 -13.16 -8.14
C PRO A 56 4.79 -13.42 -9.07
N ALA A 57 4.45 -13.66 -10.33
CA ALA A 57 5.31 -14.33 -11.28
C ALA A 57 6.49 -13.45 -11.69
N SER A 58 7.66 -13.68 -11.08
CA SER A 58 8.95 -13.05 -11.42
C SER A 58 8.96 -11.51 -11.29
N PRO A 59 10.13 -10.88 -11.05
CA PRO A 59 10.24 -9.42 -11.14
C PRO A 59 9.70 -8.94 -12.50
N PRO A 60 9.05 -7.75 -12.56
CA PRO A 60 8.43 -7.26 -13.78
C PRO A 60 9.46 -7.31 -14.92
N ARG A 61 9.02 -7.82 -16.09
CA ARG A 61 9.92 -8.09 -17.22
C ARG A 61 10.56 -6.82 -17.78
N SER A 62 10.06 -5.67 -17.35
CA SER A 62 10.51 -4.34 -17.70
C SER A 62 10.72 -3.51 -16.43
N HIS A 63 11.66 -2.55 -16.47
CA HIS A 63 11.84 -1.53 -15.41
C HIS A 63 10.64 -0.55 -15.40
N LYS A 64 9.41 -1.05 -15.31
CA LYS A 64 8.19 -0.26 -15.22
C LYS A 64 8.21 0.47 -13.89
N GLN A 65 8.07 1.78 -13.96
CA GLN A 65 7.91 2.60 -12.77
C GLN A 65 6.42 2.72 -12.44
N PRO A 66 6.04 2.64 -11.16
CA PRO A 66 4.68 2.89 -10.73
C PRO A 66 4.20 4.29 -11.15
N PRO A 67 2.90 4.49 -11.42
CA PRO A 67 2.33 5.81 -11.58
C PRO A 67 2.63 6.70 -10.38
N GLN A 68 2.97 7.96 -10.65
CA GLN A 68 3.22 8.94 -9.58
C GLN A 68 2.01 9.06 -8.65
N TYR A 69 0.79 9.00 -9.20
CA TYR A 69 -0.44 9.00 -8.41
C TYR A 69 -0.47 7.89 -7.34
N MET A 70 -0.06 6.67 -7.69
CA MET A 70 -0.04 5.54 -6.75
C MET A 70 1.04 5.69 -5.68
N LEU A 71 2.19 6.28 -6.03
CA LEU A 71 3.25 6.61 -5.07
C LEU A 71 2.80 7.72 -4.10
N ASP A 72 2.16 8.76 -4.60
CA ASP A 72 1.64 9.86 -3.80
C ASP A 72 0.52 9.38 -2.86
N LEU A 73 -0.36 8.50 -3.36
CA LEU A 73 -1.39 7.86 -2.55
C LEU A 73 -0.77 7.02 -1.42
N TYR A 74 0.22 6.17 -1.72
CA TYR A 74 0.96 5.40 -0.72
C TYR A 74 1.59 6.32 0.35
N ASN A 75 2.31 7.37 -0.06
CA ASN A 75 2.96 8.30 0.86
C ASN A 75 1.96 9.09 1.73
N THR A 76 0.72 9.23 1.26
CA THR A 76 -0.36 9.87 2.01
C THR A 76 -0.89 8.95 3.11
N VAL A 77 -1.10 7.65 2.81
CA VAL A 77 -1.74 6.70 3.74
C VAL A 77 -0.76 5.97 4.65
N ALA A 78 0.51 5.86 4.26
CA ALA A 78 1.53 5.07 4.96
C ALA A 78 2.75 5.91 5.37
N ASP A 79 3.43 5.48 6.44
CA ASP A 79 4.73 6.00 6.84
C ASP A 79 5.90 5.32 6.12
N VAL A 80 7.14 5.60 6.55
CA VAL A 80 8.36 5.06 5.94
C VAL A 80 8.50 3.55 6.11
N ASP A 81 7.94 2.98 7.18
CA ASP A 81 7.92 1.55 7.46
C ASP A 81 6.66 0.88 6.86
N GLY A 82 5.82 1.66 6.16
CA GLY A 82 4.57 1.20 5.57
C GLY A 82 3.39 1.15 6.55
N VAL A 83 3.55 1.56 7.81
CA VAL A 83 2.46 1.54 8.80
C VAL A 83 1.39 2.55 8.43
N THR A 84 0.12 2.15 8.52
CA THR A 84 -1.02 3.01 8.21
C THR A 84 -1.06 4.21 9.15
N LYS A 85 -1.04 5.43 8.59
CA LYS A 85 -1.13 6.69 9.34
C LYS A 85 -2.53 6.95 9.86
N ASP A 86 -3.51 6.84 8.97
CA ASP A 86 -4.92 7.06 9.27
C ASP A 86 -5.77 6.09 8.43
N PRO A 87 -6.52 5.17 9.06
CA PRO A 87 -7.33 4.20 8.34
C PRO A 87 -8.48 4.87 7.55
N THR A 88 -8.89 6.08 7.88
CA THR A 88 -10.06 6.72 7.26
C THR A 88 -9.77 7.38 5.91
N VAL A 89 -8.50 7.55 5.54
CA VAL A 89 -8.10 8.25 4.31
C VAL A 89 -8.36 7.41 3.06
N LEU A 90 -8.19 6.09 3.15
CA LEU A 90 -8.38 5.18 2.01
C LEU A 90 -9.81 4.61 1.99
N GLU A 91 -10.51 4.83 0.88
CA GLU A 91 -11.78 4.16 0.59
C GLU A 91 -11.52 2.68 0.25
N GLY A 92 -11.96 1.76 1.11
CA GLY A 92 -11.69 0.33 0.96
C GLY A 92 -10.28 -0.05 1.41
N ASN A 93 -9.81 -1.25 1.06
CA ASN A 93 -8.50 -1.73 1.48
C ASN A 93 -7.55 -2.03 0.31
N THR A 94 -8.03 -1.97 -0.94
CA THR A 94 -7.22 -2.27 -2.11
C THR A 94 -7.49 -1.25 -3.21
N VAL A 95 -6.42 -0.63 -3.73
CA VAL A 95 -6.43 0.28 -4.88
C VAL A 95 -5.57 -0.29 -6.00
N ARG A 96 -6.13 -0.38 -7.22
CA ARG A 96 -5.43 -0.88 -8.40
C ARG A 96 -5.37 0.18 -9.48
N SER A 97 -4.23 0.28 -10.17
CA SER A 97 -4.09 1.11 -11.37
C SER A 97 -3.94 0.25 -12.62
N PHE A 98 -4.88 0.36 -13.54
CA PHE A 98 -4.86 -0.33 -14.84
C PHE A 98 -4.47 0.64 -15.96
N PHE A 99 -3.68 0.16 -16.91
CA PHE A 99 -3.29 0.94 -18.09
C PHE A 99 -4.06 0.49 -19.35
N ASP A 100 -4.23 1.40 -20.30
CA ASP A 100 -4.92 1.11 -21.56
C ASP A 100 -4.17 0.06 -22.42
N LYS A 101 -4.91 -0.94 -22.90
CA LYS A 101 -4.40 -1.99 -23.81
C LYS A 101 -4.49 -1.61 -25.29
N LEU A 102 -5.46 -0.80 -25.71
CA LEU A 102 -5.76 -0.59 -27.13
C LEU A 102 -4.65 0.20 -27.84
N ARG A 103 -3.94 1.09 -27.12
CA ARG A 103 -2.92 1.99 -27.69
C ARG A 103 -3.45 2.70 -28.95
N SER A 104 -4.75 3.02 -28.96
CA SER A 104 -5.43 3.61 -30.11
C SER A 104 -5.03 5.07 -30.28
N ASP A 105 -5.07 5.56 -31.52
CA ASP A 105 -4.99 6.99 -31.83
C ASP A 105 -6.33 7.70 -31.55
N GLU A 106 -7.43 6.95 -31.53
CA GLU A 106 -8.75 7.44 -31.10
C GLU A 106 -8.86 7.38 -29.56
N ILE A 107 -9.72 8.22 -28.97
CA ILE A 107 -9.89 8.30 -27.51
C ILE A 107 -10.81 7.15 -27.03
N GLU A 108 -10.38 5.94 -27.32
CA GLU A 108 -10.99 4.66 -26.96
C GLU A 108 -10.06 3.92 -26.01
N PHE A 109 -10.59 3.46 -24.88
CA PHE A 109 -9.81 2.81 -23.82
C PHE A 109 -10.38 1.45 -23.48
N LEU A 110 -9.51 0.45 -23.34
CA LEU A 110 -9.87 -0.86 -22.84
C LEU A 110 -8.93 -1.26 -21.71
N PHE A 111 -9.52 -1.55 -20.55
CA PHE A 111 -8.80 -1.97 -19.35
C PHE A 111 -9.07 -3.45 -19.09
N ASN A 112 -8.03 -4.17 -18.70
CA ASN A 112 -8.16 -5.55 -18.25
C ASN A 112 -8.42 -5.58 -16.75
N LEU A 113 -9.54 -6.15 -16.36
CA LEU A 113 -9.96 -6.22 -14.96
C LEU A 113 -9.89 -7.65 -14.41
N SER A 114 -9.20 -8.56 -15.11
CA SER A 114 -9.09 -9.97 -14.70
C SER A 114 -8.48 -10.18 -13.31
N THR A 115 -7.66 -9.23 -12.82
CA THR A 115 -7.03 -9.30 -11.50
C THR A 115 -7.93 -8.79 -10.36
N VAL A 116 -9.15 -8.33 -10.67
CA VAL A 116 -10.16 -7.96 -9.66
C VAL A 116 -10.96 -9.21 -9.31
N ALA A 117 -10.83 -9.70 -8.08
CA ALA A 117 -11.54 -10.91 -7.66
C ALA A 117 -13.05 -10.67 -7.57
N ARG A 118 -13.86 -11.68 -7.90
CA ARG A 118 -15.33 -11.59 -7.86
C ARG A 118 -15.91 -11.39 -6.46
N SER A 119 -15.14 -11.75 -5.43
CA SER A 119 -15.48 -11.52 -4.02
C SER A 119 -15.27 -10.07 -3.58
N GLU A 120 -14.49 -9.29 -4.33
CA GLU A 120 -14.21 -7.90 -3.99
C GLU A 120 -15.38 -7.00 -4.35
N THR A 121 -15.66 -6.06 -3.46
CA THR A 121 -16.69 -5.05 -3.66
C THR A 121 -16.08 -3.80 -4.29
N VAL A 122 -16.64 -3.38 -5.44
CA VAL A 122 -16.19 -2.17 -6.13
C VAL A 122 -16.80 -0.93 -5.48
N LEU A 123 -15.96 -0.12 -4.84
CA LEU A 123 -16.37 1.11 -4.16
C LEU A 123 -16.44 2.26 -5.15
N THR A 124 -15.30 2.66 -5.71
CA THR A 124 -15.16 3.78 -6.63
C THR A 124 -14.20 3.43 -7.76
N ALA A 125 -14.48 3.95 -8.96
CA ALA A 125 -13.59 3.78 -10.10
C ALA A 125 -13.47 5.09 -10.88
N GLU A 126 -12.23 5.44 -11.20
CA GLU A 126 -11.87 6.72 -11.77
C GLU A 126 -11.02 6.54 -13.02
N LEU A 127 -11.46 7.15 -14.13
CA LEU A 127 -10.67 7.28 -15.34
C LEU A 127 -9.85 8.56 -15.29
N HIS A 128 -8.53 8.42 -15.26
CA HIS A 128 -7.56 9.51 -15.21
C HIS A 128 -6.99 9.75 -16.61
N LEU A 129 -7.27 10.92 -17.18
CA LEU A 129 -6.83 11.30 -18.52
C LEU A 129 -5.92 12.53 -18.46
N PHE A 130 -4.73 12.44 -19.04
CA PHE A 130 -3.83 13.59 -19.11
C PHE A 130 -4.16 14.47 -20.32
N LYS A 131 -4.71 15.66 -20.07
CA LYS A 131 -4.96 16.67 -21.09
C LYS A 131 -3.66 17.36 -21.50
N LEU A 132 -3.31 17.23 -22.77
CA LEU A 132 -2.11 17.81 -23.37
C LEU A 132 -2.26 19.32 -23.58
N ARG A 133 -1.12 20.02 -23.66
CA ARG A 133 -1.11 21.44 -24.01
C ARG A 133 -1.64 21.63 -25.44
N PRO A 134 -2.48 22.65 -25.69
CA PRO A 134 -2.93 23.00 -27.04
C PRO A 134 -1.73 23.31 -27.94
N GLN A 135 -1.68 22.76 -29.16
CA GLN A 135 -0.60 23.01 -30.11
C GLN A 135 -0.80 24.30 -30.93
N ALA A 136 -2.03 24.84 -30.98
CA ALA A 136 -2.33 26.05 -31.74
C ALA A 136 -2.50 27.26 -30.82
N SER A 137 -1.92 28.40 -31.22
CA SER A 137 -2.33 29.73 -30.75
C SER A 137 -3.78 29.93 -31.20
N LEU A 138 -4.72 29.58 -30.33
CA LEU A 138 -6.14 29.71 -30.62
C LEU A 138 -6.45 31.20 -30.71
N THR A 139 -6.57 31.70 -31.94
CA THR A 139 -7.29 32.94 -32.25
C THR A 139 -8.61 32.91 -31.49
N PHE A 140 -8.76 33.82 -30.53
CA PHE A 140 -9.92 34.07 -29.66
C PHE A 140 -11.13 33.17 -29.93
N ASN A 141 -11.07 31.92 -29.47
CA ASN A 141 -12.24 31.06 -29.49
C ASN A 141 -13.15 31.57 -28.36
N ARG A 142 -14.38 32.00 -28.67
CA ARG A 142 -15.32 32.56 -27.67
C ARG A 142 -15.69 31.57 -26.55
N HIS A 143 -15.33 30.30 -26.71
CA HIS A 143 -15.65 29.24 -25.77
C HIS A 143 -14.45 28.92 -24.90
N HIS A 144 -14.52 29.27 -23.61
CA HIS A 144 -13.49 28.95 -22.62
C HIS A 144 -13.58 27.51 -22.10
N PHE A 145 -14.70 26.83 -22.35
CA PHE A 145 -14.99 25.48 -21.85
C PHE A 145 -15.46 24.57 -22.98
N CYS A 146 -15.13 23.29 -22.86
CA CYS A 146 -15.70 22.22 -23.66
C CYS A 146 -16.34 21.16 -22.77
N GLN A 147 -17.30 20.42 -23.33
CA GLN A 147 -17.90 19.28 -22.67
C GLN A 147 -17.16 18.01 -23.07
N VAL A 148 -16.65 17.31 -22.06
CA VAL A 148 -16.06 15.98 -22.22
C VAL A 148 -17.03 14.96 -21.64
N SER A 149 -17.40 13.98 -22.44
CA SER A 149 -18.34 12.93 -22.08
C SER A 149 -17.70 11.57 -22.30
N VAL A 150 -17.79 10.72 -21.28
CA VAL A 150 -17.32 9.34 -21.26
C VAL A 150 -18.52 8.42 -21.45
N TYR A 151 -18.44 7.54 -22.44
CA TYR A 151 -19.47 6.57 -22.78
C TYR A 151 -18.92 5.15 -22.62
N GLN A 152 -19.76 4.27 -22.10
CA GLN A 152 -19.58 2.82 -22.18
C GLN A 152 -20.11 2.34 -23.53
N VAL A 153 -19.30 1.56 -24.25
CA VAL A 153 -19.71 0.89 -25.48
C VAL A 153 -20.55 -0.34 -25.12
N THR A 154 -21.74 -0.51 -25.71
CA THR A 154 -22.64 -1.63 -25.39
C THR A 154 -22.90 -2.59 -26.55
N ASP A 155 -22.49 -2.26 -27.78
CA ASP A 155 -22.60 -3.13 -28.95
C ASP A 155 -21.35 -2.97 -29.84
N SER A 156 -20.84 -4.09 -30.33
CA SER A 156 -19.67 -4.20 -31.22
C SER A 156 -20.05 -4.18 -32.71
N SER A 157 -21.35 -4.21 -33.05
CA SER A 157 -21.85 -4.27 -34.43
C SER A 157 -21.44 -3.03 -35.25
N LYS A 158 -20.47 -3.21 -36.14
CA LYS A 158 -19.93 -2.18 -37.06
C LYS A 158 -20.89 -1.77 -38.20
N MET A 159 -22.21 -1.71 -37.99
CA MET A 159 -23.13 -1.45 -39.10
C MET A 159 -24.32 -0.51 -38.87
N ASN A 160 -24.33 0.37 -37.87
CA ASN A 160 -25.16 1.59 -37.93
C ASN A 160 -24.66 2.72 -37.00
N ILE A 161 -24.63 3.96 -37.53
CA ILE A 161 -23.99 5.17 -37.00
C ILE A 161 -24.84 5.85 -35.91
N SER A 162 -25.36 5.04 -35.00
CA SER A 162 -25.99 5.47 -33.74
C SER A 162 -25.64 4.43 -32.67
N GLN A 163 -24.34 4.16 -32.58
CA GLN A 163 -23.68 3.27 -31.61
C GLN A 163 -24.45 3.27 -30.29
N SER A 164 -24.98 2.11 -29.88
CA SER A 164 -25.55 1.95 -28.55
C SER A 164 -24.44 2.25 -27.53
N LYS A 165 -24.50 3.46 -26.99
CA LYS A 165 -23.53 4.02 -26.07
C LYS A 165 -24.29 4.47 -24.87
N LYS A 166 -23.82 4.06 -23.70
CA LYS A 166 -24.38 4.51 -22.43
C LYS A 166 -23.50 5.61 -21.89
N LEU A 167 -24.06 6.80 -21.69
CA LEU A 167 -23.33 7.89 -21.04
C LEU A 167 -23.01 7.48 -19.58
N VAL A 168 -21.75 7.56 -19.21
CA VAL A 168 -21.26 7.21 -17.85
C VAL A 168 -20.98 8.48 -17.06
N SER A 169 -20.25 9.42 -17.66
CA SER A 169 -19.85 10.66 -17.00
C SER A 169 -19.75 11.79 -18.03
N SER A 170 -20.05 13.02 -17.60
CA SER A 170 -19.89 14.20 -18.44
C SER A 170 -19.53 15.42 -17.60
N ARG A 171 -18.52 16.17 -18.03
CA ARG A 171 -18.04 17.36 -17.32
C ARG A 171 -17.67 18.47 -18.30
N LEU A 172 -17.75 19.72 -17.82
CA LEU A 172 -17.19 20.87 -18.51
C LEU A 172 -15.75 21.09 -18.03
N ILE A 173 -14.81 21.17 -18.96
CA ILE A 173 -13.40 21.44 -18.65
C ILE A 173 -12.91 22.70 -19.38
N PRO A 174 -11.99 23.48 -18.81
CA PRO A 174 -11.42 24.63 -19.49
C PRO A 174 -10.65 24.17 -20.73
N ILE A 175 -10.73 24.88 -21.86
CA ILE A 175 -10.02 24.49 -23.10
C ILE A 175 -8.51 24.78 -22.98
N HIS A 176 -8.12 25.83 -22.25
CA HIS A 176 -6.75 26.31 -22.18
C HIS A 176 -5.90 25.67 -21.08
N SER A 177 -6.50 24.92 -20.16
CA SER A 177 -5.78 24.19 -19.12
C SER A 177 -5.01 23.00 -19.70
N ASN A 178 -4.05 22.49 -18.96
CA ASN A 178 -3.43 21.18 -19.20
C ASN A 178 -3.24 20.49 -17.85
N GLY A 179 -3.22 19.16 -17.83
CA GLY A 179 -3.11 18.39 -16.59
C GLY A 179 -4.06 17.21 -16.56
N TRP A 180 -4.20 16.62 -15.37
CA TRP A 180 -5.06 15.46 -15.16
C TRP A 180 -6.52 15.87 -15.07
N GLU A 181 -7.36 15.18 -15.84
CA GLU A 181 -8.81 15.26 -15.77
C GLU A 181 -9.34 13.89 -15.32
N VAL A 182 -10.17 13.87 -14.29
CA VAL A 182 -10.66 12.64 -13.64
C VAL A 182 -12.16 12.47 -13.90
N PHE A 183 -12.58 11.27 -14.30
CA PHE A 183 -13.99 10.94 -14.56
C PHE A 183 -14.39 9.70 -13.78
N THR A 184 -15.41 9.81 -12.92
CA THR A 184 -15.97 8.67 -12.20
C THR A 184 -16.70 7.74 -13.17
N ILE A 185 -16.33 6.47 -13.19
CA ILE A 185 -16.89 5.44 -14.07
C ILE A 185 -17.34 4.19 -13.31
N THR A 186 -17.53 4.29 -12.00
CA THR A 186 -17.88 3.19 -11.07
C THR A 186 -18.97 2.27 -11.60
N GLN A 187 -20.05 2.80 -12.19
CA GLN A 187 -21.17 1.99 -12.65
C GLN A 187 -20.82 1.10 -13.85
N ALA A 188 -19.95 1.56 -14.75
CA ALA A 188 -19.46 0.75 -15.86
C ALA A 188 -18.59 -0.39 -15.33
N ILE A 189 -17.65 -0.09 -14.42
CA ILE A 189 -16.77 -1.09 -13.82
C ILE A 189 -17.54 -2.16 -13.05
N ARG A 190 -18.54 -1.77 -12.23
CA ARG A 190 -19.42 -2.72 -11.54
C ARG A 190 -20.14 -3.68 -12.48
N THR A 191 -20.48 -3.23 -13.68
CA THR A 191 -21.12 -4.09 -14.68
C THR A 191 -20.09 -5.09 -15.23
N TRP A 192 -18.88 -4.62 -15.53
CA TRP A 192 -17.80 -5.42 -16.09
C TRP A 192 -17.20 -6.44 -15.13
N THR A 193 -17.20 -6.15 -13.82
CA THR A 193 -16.75 -7.12 -12.81
C THR A 193 -17.78 -8.23 -12.55
N LEU A 194 -19.07 -7.98 -12.85
CA LEU A 194 -20.12 -9.01 -12.80
C LEU A 194 -20.16 -9.86 -14.07
N ASP A 195 -19.96 -9.25 -15.23
CA ASP A 195 -19.91 -9.91 -16.53
C ASP A 195 -18.77 -9.35 -17.38
N GLU A 196 -17.68 -10.11 -17.49
CA GLU A 196 -16.47 -9.72 -18.22
C GLU A 196 -16.75 -9.48 -19.72
N HIS A 197 -17.71 -10.20 -20.31
CA HIS A 197 -18.07 -10.05 -21.73
C HIS A 197 -18.74 -8.71 -22.04
N SER A 198 -19.24 -8.02 -21.02
CA SER A 198 -19.83 -6.69 -21.16
C SER A 198 -18.80 -5.57 -21.27
N ASN A 199 -17.50 -5.88 -21.10
CA ASN A 199 -16.40 -4.93 -21.25
C ASN A 199 -15.99 -4.74 -22.73
N LEU A 200 -16.68 -3.83 -23.40
CA LEU A 200 -16.37 -3.41 -24.78
C LEU A 200 -15.53 -2.12 -24.83
N GLY A 201 -15.08 -1.63 -23.68
CA GLY A 201 -14.28 -0.40 -23.55
C GLY A 201 -15.08 0.88 -23.37
N LEU A 202 -14.34 1.97 -23.23
CA LEU A 202 -14.83 3.34 -23.07
C LEU A 202 -14.54 4.15 -24.32
N LEU A 203 -15.47 5.04 -24.66
CA LEU A 203 -15.24 6.09 -25.64
C LEU A 203 -15.36 7.46 -24.98
N VAL A 204 -14.39 8.33 -25.21
CA VAL A 204 -14.43 9.72 -24.77
C VAL A 204 -14.68 10.63 -25.96
N THR A 205 -15.66 11.53 -25.81
CA THR A 205 -15.97 12.52 -26.84
C THR A 205 -15.84 13.93 -26.30
N VAL A 206 -15.39 14.86 -27.15
CA VAL A 206 -15.29 16.28 -26.82
C VAL A 206 -16.22 17.08 -27.72
N LYS A 207 -17.09 17.88 -27.10
CA LYS A 207 -18.05 18.76 -27.79
C LYS A 207 -17.90 20.20 -27.33
N ALA A 208 -18.15 21.14 -28.23
CA ALA A 208 -18.30 22.55 -27.88
C ALA A 208 -19.63 22.76 -27.16
N LEU A 209 -19.74 23.86 -26.41
CA LEU A 209 -21.00 24.29 -25.81
C LEU A 209 -22.08 24.60 -26.86
N SER A 210 -21.68 24.90 -28.09
CA SER A 210 -22.58 25.06 -29.25
C SER A 210 -23.10 23.71 -29.80
N GLY A 211 -22.69 22.58 -29.23
CA GLY A 211 -23.08 21.24 -29.68
C GLY A 211 -22.26 20.71 -30.87
N SER A 212 -21.43 21.54 -31.51
CA SER A 212 -20.54 21.11 -32.58
C SER A 212 -19.38 20.26 -32.04
N ARG A 213 -18.86 19.35 -32.85
CA ARG A 213 -17.63 18.61 -32.52
C ARG A 213 -16.45 19.59 -32.52
N ILE A 214 -15.68 19.60 -31.44
CA ILE A 214 -14.42 20.37 -31.38
C ILE A 214 -13.36 19.56 -32.14
N ASP A 215 -12.54 20.25 -32.93
CA ASP A 215 -11.37 19.63 -33.56
C ASP A 215 -10.47 19.03 -32.48
N LEU A 216 -10.18 17.73 -32.63
CA LEU A 216 -9.29 16.98 -31.74
C LEU A 216 -7.90 17.61 -31.65
N ARG A 217 -7.48 18.47 -32.59
CA ARG A 217 -6.22 19.24 -32.46
C ARG A 217 -6.24 20.28 -31.33
N THR A 218 -7.42 20.70 -30.91
CA THR A 218 -7.63 21.75 -29.88
C THR A 218 -7.60 21.18 -28.46
N VAL A 219 -8.28 20.05 -28.25
CA VAL A 219 -8.32 19.34 -26.96
C VAL A 219 -7.87 17.91 -27.20
N ARG A 220 -6.68 17.59 -26.69
CA ARG A 220 -6.04 16.28 -26.85
C ARG A 220 -5.81 15.66 -25.49
N PHE A 221 -6.05 14.37 -25.39
CA PHE A 221 -5.59 13.56 -24.27
C PHE A 221 -4.39 12.75 -24.72
N ALA A 222 -3.49 12.45 -23.79
CA ALA A 222 -2.40 11.53 -24.06
C ALA A 222 -2.96 10.13 -24.32
N SER A 223 -2.39 9.43 -25.32
CA SER A 223 -2.63 8.02 -25.59
C SER A 223 -1.46 7.15 -25.10
N GLY A 224 -1.73 5.88 -24.82
CA GLY A 224 -0.75 4.89 -24.37
C GLY A 224 0.41 4.65 -25.34
N GLY A 225 0.19 4.84 -26.65
CA GLY A 225 1.18 4.52 -27.69
C GLY A 225 2.15 5.65 -28.04
N SER A 226 1.79 6.90 -27.80
CA SER A 226 2.47 8.08 -28.38
C SER A 226 3.04 9.06 -27.36
N HIS A 227 2.89 8.77 -26.06
CA HIS A 227 3.33 9.66 -24.98
C HIS A 227 4.12 8.92 -23.90
N HIS A 228 4.92 9.70 -23.16
CA HIS A 228 5.71 9.21 -22.03
C HIS A 228 4.82 8.49 -20.99
N HIS A 229 5.33 7.42 -20.38
CA HIS A 229 4.58 6.55 -19.46
C HIS A 229 3.88 7.34 -18.32
N SER A 230 4.51 8.41 -17.84
CA SER A 230 3.94 9.29 -16.79
C SER A 230 2.68 10.07 -17.18
N LYS A 231 2.26 10.03 -18.45
CA LYS A 231 1.04 10.70 -18.96
C LYS A 231 0.03 9.71 -19.52
N GLN A 232 0.29 8.41 -19.42
CA GLN A 232 -0.62 7.41 -19.99
C GLN A 232 -1.97 7.44 -19.27
N PRO A 233 -3.08 7.26 -20.01
CA PRO A 233 -4.40 7.04 -19.42
C PRO A 233 -4.35 5.86 -18.46
N MET A 234 -4.96 6.05 -17.29
CA MET A 234 -5.07 4.99 -16.29
C MET A 234 -6.47 4.95 -15.70
N LEU A 235 -6.89 3.75 -15.33
CA LEU A 235 -8.06 3.51 -14.51
C LEU A 235 -7.59 3.21 -13.09
N VAL A 236 -8.03 4.02 -12.13
CA VAL A 236 -7.81 3.79 -10.70
C VAL A 236 -9.08 3.19 -10.12
N LEU A 237 -8.96 2.02 -9.48
CA LEU A 237 -10.07 1.28 -8.91
C LEU A 237 -9.87 1.09 -7.41
N PHE A 238 -10.85 1.51 -6.62
CA PHE A 238 -10.91 1.29 -5.18
C PHE A 238 -11.88 0.15 -4.88
N THR A 239 -11.40 -0.82 -4.11
CA THR A 239 -12.12 -2.06 -3.78
C THR A 239 -11.96 -2.42 -2.31
N ASP A 240 -12.89 -3.21 -1.80
CA ASP A 240 -12.80 -3.85 -0.48
C ASP A 240 -12.98 -5.37 -0.63
N ASP A 241 -11.99 -6.13 -0.17
CA ASP A 241 -12.00 -7.60 -0.20
C ASP A 241 -12.71 -8.25 1.00
N GLY A 242 -13.25 -7.44 1.92
CA GLY A 242 -13.98 -7.88 3.11
C GLY A 242 -13.10 -8.42 4.23
N ARG A 243 -11.77 -8.42 4.07
CA ARG A 243 -10.82 -8.78 5.14
C ARG A 243 -10.52 -7.61 6.08
N ARG A 244 -10.98 -6.41 5.74
CA ARG A 244 -10.81 -5.24 6.58
C ARG A 244 -11.53 -5.45 7.91
N ALA A 245 -10.79 -5.40 9.02
CA ALA A 245 -11.41 -5.51 10.34
C ALA A 245 -12.44 -4.38 10.50
N PRO A 246 -13.65 -4.65 11.05
CA PRO A 246 -14.56 -3.58 11.38
C PRO A 246 -13.85 -2.66 12.36
N SER A 247 -13.60 -1.41 11.95
CA SER A 247 -12.96 -0.43 12.81
C SER A 247 -13.76 -0.32 14.10
N MET A 248 -13.18 -0.77 15.22
CA MET A 248 -13.76 -0.67 16.56
C MET A 248 -13.92 0.79 17.05
N GLU A 249 -13.94 1.76 16.15
CA GLU A 249 -14.08 3.19 16.45
C GLU A 249 -15.48 3.73 16.14
N VAL A 250 -16.34 2.98 15.44
CA VAL A 250 -17.72 3.43 15.15
C VAL A 250 -18.66 3.30 16.37
N ALA A 251 -18.26 2.59 17.43
CA ALA A 251 -19.10 2.38 18.62
C ALA A 251 -18.92 3.42 19.75
N LEU A 252 -18.04 4.44 19.60
CA LEU A 252 -17.75 5.40 20.68
C LEU A 252 -18.03 6.87 20.35
N ARG A 253 -18.71 7.19 19.23
CA ARG A 253 -19.15 8.57 18.96
C ARG A 253 -20.41 8.90 19.76
N GLY A 254 -20.20 9.18 21.04
CA GLY A 254 -21.23 9.58 21.99
C GLY A 254 -20.68 10.22 23.27
N SER A 255 -19.65 11.08 23.19
CA SER A 255 -19.46 12.21 24.10
C SER A 255 -18.36 13.15 23.58
N GLU A 256 -18.73 14.39 23.31
CA GLU A 256 -17.81 15.51 23.12
C GLU A 256 -17.06 15.78 24.43
N ASP A 257 -15.73 15.98 24.37
CA ASP A 257 -15.10 17.28 24.65
C ASP A 257 -13.56 17.19 24.71
N SER A 258 -12.93 18.30 24.34
CA SER A 258 -11.56 18.73 24.67
C SER A 258 -10.38 18.27 23.78
N SER A 259 -9.91 19.26 23.03
CA SER A 259 -8.60 19.47 22.41
C SER A 259 -7.38 18.93 23.18
N ALA A 260 -6.54 18.16 22.49
CA ALA A 260 -5.07 18.31 22.41
C ALA A 260 -4.47 17.12 21.62
N GLY A 261 -3.72 17.40 20.55
CA GLY A 261 -3.00 16.37 19.79
C GLY A 261 -1.85 15.76 20.61
N PRO A 262 -1.49 14.47 20.42
CA PRO A 262 -0.37 13.87 21.12
C PRO A 262 0.92 14.08 20.32
N SER A 263 1.78 14.97 20.81
CA SER A 263 3.21 14.97 20.45
C SER A 263 3.97 13.97 21.33
N LEU A 264 4.94 13.29 20.72
CA LEU A 264 5.85 12.34 21.39
C LEU A 264 6.70 13.06 22.46
N PRO A 265 6.82 12.56 23.70
CA PRO A 265 7.73 13.15 24.67
C PRO A 265 9.15 12.60 24.47
N VAL A 266 10.04 13.44 23.96
CA VAL A 266 11.50 13.25 24.08
C VAL A 266 11.87 13.65 25.51
N ARG A 267 12.14 12.67 26.38
CA ARG A 267 12.77 12.92 27.68
C ARG A 267 14.28 12.70 27.56
N SER A 268 15.03 13.80 27.57
CA SER A 268 16.47 13.83 27.79
C SER A 268 16.77 13.56 29.26
N LEU A 269 17.48 12.46 29.55
CA LEU A 269 17.98 12.11 30.87
C LEU A 269 19.46 12.52 30.97
N THR A 270 19.75 13.48 31.85
CA THR A 270 21.09 13.85 32.29
C THR A 270 21.64 12.80 33.26
N LEU A 271 22.80 12.23 32.95
CA LEU A 271 23.55 11.29 33.80
C LEU A 271 24.42 12.04 34.82
N PRO A 272 24.45 11.66 36.11
CA PRO A 272 25.60 11.93 36.97
C PRO A 272 26.64 10.80 36.86
N ALA A 273 27.90 11.19 36.88
CA ALA A 273 29.05 10.33 36.68
C ALA A 273 29.45 9.52 37.93
N ALA A 274 30.09 8.38 37.62
CA ALA A 274 31.08 7.62 38.40
C ALA A 274 30.61 6.63 39.48
N GLY A 275 30.97 5.36 39.23
CA GLY A 275 30.98 4.28 40.20
C GLY A 275 31.28 2.93 39.55
N HIS A 276 32.55 2.66 39.23
CA HIS A 276 33.01 1.35 38.76
C HIS A 276 32.64 0.23 39.74
N ARG A 277 31.73 -0.66 39.34
CA ARG A 277 31.65 -2.03 39.87
C ARG A 277 31.57 -2.97 38.68
N ARG A 278 32.66 -3.72 38.45
CA ARG A 278 32.67 -4.82 37.47
C ARG A 278 31.66 -5.88 37.91
N ALA A 279 30.53 -5.97 37.19
CA ALA A 279 29.63 -7.10 37.29
C ALA A 279 30.15 -8.22 36.39
N ARG A 280 30.22 -9.43 36.95
CA ARG A 280 30.57 -10.67 36.25
C ARG A 280 29.55 -10.92 35.13
N SER A 281 30.01 -11.35 33.97
CA SER A 281 29.16 -11.80 32.87
C SER A 281 28.33 -12.99 33.33
N ILE A 282 27.05 -12.75 33.57
CA ILE A 282 26.03 -13.80 33.69
C ILE A 282 25.60 -14.13 32.26
N ASP A 283 25.63 -15.42 31.92
CA ASP A 283 25.22 -15.95 30.63
C ASP A 283 23.80 -15.48 30.27
N TYR A 284 23.69 -14.74 29.16
CA TYR A 284 22.53 -13.92 28.78
C TYR A 284 21.38 -14.68 28.09
N GLU A 285 21.49 -16.00 27.98
CA GLU A 285 20.60 -16.80 27.13
C GLU A 285 19.52 -17.56 27.93
N GLU A 286 19.72 -17.87 29.22
CA GLU A 286 18.75 -18.62 30.03
C GLU A 286 17.71 -17.77 30.78
N ASP A 287 17.82 -16.44 30.77
CA ASP A 287 16.98 -15.55 31.62
C ASP A 287 15.92 -14.73 30.85
N ARG A 288 15.86 -14.85 29.52
CA ARG A 288 14.91 -14.06 28.70
C ARG A 288 13.45 -14.47 28.91
N ASP A 289 13.19 -15.71 29.28
CA ASP A 289 11.85 -16.21 29.57
C ASP A 289 11.33 -15.76 30.96
N LYS A 290 12.19 -15.15 31.79
CA LYS A 290 11.80 -14.55 33.08
C LYS A 290 11.55 -13.05 33.02
N MET A 291 11.86 -12.40 31.89
CA MET A 291 11.54 -10.98 31.73
C MET A 291 10.02 -10.77 31.72
N PRO A 292 9.51 -9.66 32.27
CA PRO A 292 8.09 -9.35 32.20
C PRO A 292 7.65 -9.19 30.74
N CYS A 293 6.39 -9.50 30.45
CA CYS A 293 5.81 -9.37 29.12
C CYS A 293 6.10 -7.99 28.51
N GLN A 294 6.79 -7.98 27.37
CA GLN A 294 7.20 -6.77 26.68
C GLN A 294 7.22 -6.95 25.17
N ARG A 295 7.19 -5.80 24.48
CA ARG A 295 7.32 -5.73 23.02
C ARG A 295 8.80 -5.67 22.64
N LEU A 296 9.21 -6.58 21.76
CA LEU A 296 10.58 -6.69 21.26
C LEU A 296 10.65 -6.38 19.76
N PRO A 297 11.77 -5.82 19.26
CA PRO A 297 11.97 -5.58 17.84
C PRO A 297 11.97 -6.89 17.05
N LEU A 298 11.30 -6.85 15.91
CA LEU A 298 11.31 -7.88 14.87
C LEU A 298 11.16 -7.14 13.55
N TYR A 299 12.23 -7.15 12.76
CA TYR A 299 12.21 -6.58 11.41
C TYR A 299 11.94 -7.70 10.41
N VAL A 300 10.97 -7.47 9.53
CA VAL A 300 10.64 -8.37 8.43
C VAL A 300 11.18 -7.74 7.16
N ASP A 301 12.19 -8.37 6.58
CA ASP A 301 12.82 -7.92 5.33
C ASP A 301 12.24 -8.69 4.14
N PHE A 302 11.62 -7.97 3.20
CA PHE A 302 11.04 -8.60 2.01
C PHE A 302 12.10 -9.07 1.01
N GLU A 303 13.32 -8.54 1.07
CA GLU A 303 14.44 -9.06 0.27
C GLU A 303 14.86 -10.44 0.75
N GLU A 304 14.92 -10.66 2.07
CA GLU A 304 15.27 -11.97 2.66
C GLU A 304 14.21 -13.04 2.37
N ILE A 305 12.94 -12.64 2.27
CA ILE A 305 11.82 -13.52 1.90
C ILE A 305 11.83 -13.81 0.37
N GLY A 306 12.53 -13.01 -0.42
CA GLY A 306 12.58 -13.12 -1.88
C GLY A 306 11.41 -12.41 -2.59
N TRP A 307 10.79 -11.43 -1.94
CA TRP A 307 9.64 -10.66 -2.43
C TRP A 307 10.01 -9.28 -2.98
N SER A 308 11.27 -8.88 -2.85
CA SER A 308 11.79 -7.59 -3.34
C SER A 308 11.64 -7.36 -4.85
N GLY A 309 11.41 -8.43 -5.63
CA GLY A 309 11.22 -8.37 -7.08
C GLY A 309 9.90 -7.74 -7.52
N TRP A 310 8.85 -7.83 -6.71
CA TRP A 310 7.50 -7.36 -7.07
C TRP A 310 6.95 -6.33 -6.08
N ILE A 311 7.46 -6.29 -4.84
CA ILE A 311 7.15 -5.22 -3.87
C ILE A 311 7.94 -3.96 -4.21
N VAL A 312 7.21 -2.86 -4.39
CA VAL A 312 7.77 -1.52 -4.59
C VAL A 312 8.11 -0.86 -3.26
N SER A 313 7.17 -0.88 -2.31
CA SER A 313 7.33 -0.25 -1.00
C SER A 313 6.40 -0.86 0.06
N PRO A 314 6.81 -0.93 1.34
CA PRO A 314 8.17 -0.71 1.84
C PRO A 314 9.12 -1.86 1.46
N ARG A 315 10.42 -1.73 1.72
CA ARG A 315 11.40 -2.83 1.53
C ARG A 315 11.36 -3.88 2.64
N GLY A 316 10.83 -3.48 3.79
CA GLY A 316 10.61 -4.29 4.97
C GLY A 316 9.99 -3.41 6.03
N TYR A 317 9.54 -4.00 7.12
CA TYR A 317 8.84 -3.27 8.17
C TYR A 317 9.12 -3.87 9.55
N ASN A 318 8.96 -3.05 10.60
CA ASN A 318 9.09 -3.50 11.97
C ASN A 318 7.76 -4.11 12.45
N ALA A 319 7.62 -5.43 12.32
CA ALA A 319 6.45 -6.17 12.84
C ALA A 319 6.37 -6.12 14.37
N TYR A 320 7.53 -6.13 15.03
CA TYR A 320 7.67 -6.39 16.48
C TYR A 320 7.06 -7.74 16.89
N HIS A 321 7.41 -8.23 18.07
CA HIS A 321 6.76 -9.41 18.66
C HIS A 321 6.65 -9.27 20.17
N CYS A 322 5.72 -10.01 20.75
CA CYS A 322 5.52 -10.05 22.20
C CYS A 322 6.26 -11.24 22.78
N LYS A 323 7.07 -10.99 23.82
CA LYS A 323 7.79 -12.04 24.55
C LYS A 323 7.94 -11.67 26.02
N GLY A 324 7.92 -12.68 26.86
CA GLY A 324 8.14 -12.57 28.30
C GLY A 324 7.12 -13.40 29.08
N SER A 325 7.24 -13.33 30.40
CA SER A 325 6.38 -14.05 31.33
C SER A 325 5.29 -13.14 31.91
N CYS A 326 4.17 -13.76 32.27
CA CYS A 326 3.03 -13.12 32.93
C CYS A 326 2.78 -13.75 34.32
N PRO A 327 3.74 -13.66 35.27
CA PRO A 327 3.60 -14.27 36.58
C PRO A 327 2.68 -13.42 37.48
N PHE A 328 2.01 -14.07 38.42
CA PHE A 328 1.29 -13.37 39.48
C PHE A 328 2.27 -12.64 40.44
N PRO A 329 1.98 -11.41 40.89
CA PRO A 329 0.83 -10.57 40.53
C PRO A 329 1.01 -9.82 39.21
N LEU A 330 -0.03 -9.77 38.39
CA LEU A 330 -0.02 -9.00 37.14
C LEU A 330 -0.11 -7.49 37.46
N GLY A 331 0.96 -6.75 37.19
CA GLY A 331 0.97 -5.29 37.24
C GLY A 331 0.20 -4.64 36.09
N GLN A 332 -0.33 -3.44 36.30
CA GLN A 332 -1.10 -2.69 35.29
C GLN A 332 -0.32 -2.42 33.99
N ASN A 333 1.01 -2.34 34.08
CA ASN A 333 1.88 -2.15 32.91
C ASN A 333 1.81 -3.34 31.91
N MET A 334 1.37 -4.51 32.37
CA MET A 334 1.17 -5.71 31.54
C MET A 334 -0.26 -5.82 30.98
N ARG A 335 -1.10 -4.79 31.20
CA ARG A 335 -2.47 -4.66 30.67
C ARG A 335 -3.30 -5.95 30.73
N PRO A 336 -3.39 -6.61 31.90
CA PRO A 336 -4.09 -7.87 31.97
C PRO A 336 -5.60 -7.69 31.81
N THR A 337 -6.27 -8.66 31.17
CA THR A 337 -7.73 -8.74 31.25
C THR A 337 -8.14 -9.22 32.65
N ASN A 338 -9.41 -9.03 33.01
CA ASN A 338 -9.95 -9.61 34.24
C ASN A 338 -9.80 -11.14 34.23
N HIS A 339 -10.00 -11.78 33.07
CA HIS A 339 -9.80 -13.22 32.89
C HIS A 339 -8.35 -13.63 33.15
N ALA A 340 -7.37 -12.96 32.54
CA ALA A 340 -5.95 -13.20 32.75
C ALA A 340 -5.55 -13.02 34.22
N THR A 341 -6.11 -12.01 34.88
CA THR A 341 -5.88 -11.75 36.31
C THR A 341 -6.35 -12.92 37.16
N VAL A 342 -7.59 -13.40 36.95
CA VAL A 342 -8.13 -14.58 37.67
C VAL A 342 -7.31 -15.84 37.36
N GLN A 343 -6.97 -16.07 36.10
CA GLN A 343 -6.14 -17.20 35.68
C GLN A 343 -4.77 -17.19 36.38
N SER A 344 -4.12 -16.02 36.46
CA SER A 344 -2.84 -15.87 37.15
C SER A 344 -2.92 -16.22 38.64
N ILE A 345 -4.02 -15.85 39.32
CA ILE A 345 -4.26 -16.19 40.73
C ILE A 345 -4.45 -17.69 40.91
N ILE A 346 -5.31 -18.31 40.08
CA ILE A 346 -5.61 -19.73 40.15
C ILE A 346 -4.35 -20.57 39.89
N ASN A 347 -3.56 -20.17 38.89
CA ASN A 347 -2.26 -20.79 38.59
C ASN A 347 -1.28 -20.65 39.76
N ALA A 348 -1.11 -19.44 40.31
CA ALA A 348 -0.16 -19.17 41.38
C ALA A 348 -0.50 -19.91 42.69
N LEU A 349 -1.79 -19.99 43.03
CA LEU A 349 -2.29 -20.70 44.20
C LEU A 349 -2.46 -22.21 43.97
N LYS A 350 -2.21 -22.70 42.74
CA LYS A 350 -2.37 -24.10 42.33
C LYS A 350 -3.74 -24.69 42.71
N LEU A 351 -4.79 -23.87 42.67
CA LEU A 351 -6.13 -24.27 43.13
C LEU A 351 -6.74 -25.34 42.21
N THR A 352 -6.40 -25.31 40.92
CA THR A 352 -6.83 -26.29 39.93
C THR A 352 -5.62 -26.77 39.13
N LYS A 353 -5.52 -28.09 38.90
CA LYS A 353 -4.45 -28.67 38.10
C LYS A 353 -4.67 -28.39 36.61
N GLY A 354 -3.60 -28.12 35.87
CA GLY A 354 -3.63 -27.94 34.41
C GLY A 354 -3.92 -26.52 33.93
N ILE A 355 -4.11 -25.55 34.82
CA ILE A 355 -4.21 -24.14 34.44
C ILE A 355 -2.81 -23.56 34.34
N GLU A 356 -2.46 -23.06 33.15
CA GLU A 356 -1.17 -22.43 32.87
C GLU A 356 -1.22 -20.91 33.15
N MET A 357 -0.04 -20.28 33.16
CA MET A 357 0.07 -18.82 33.26
C MET A 357 -0.53 -18.16 32.01
N PRO A 358 -1.07 -16.93 32.12
CA PRO A 358 -1.49 -16.15 30.96
C PRO A 358 -0.38 -15.96 29.93
N CYS A 359 -0.75 -15.78 28.65
CA CYS A 359 0.22 -15.65 27.57
C CYS A 359 0.56 -14.17 27.30
N CYS A 360 1.83 -13.90 26.98
CA CYS A 360 2.26 -12.58 26.52
C CYS A 360 2.00 -12.45 25.01
N VAL A 361 0.95 -11.73 24.63
CA VAL A 361 0.48 -11.61 23.24
C VAL A 361 0.23 -10.14 22.87
N PRO A 362 0.08 -9.80 21.57
CA PRO A 362 -0.27 -8.46 21.14
C PRO A 362 -1.63 -8.01 21.72
N ASP A 363 -1.64 -6.84 22.34
CA ASP A 363 -2.83 -6.17 22.91
C ASP A 363 -3.43 -5.16 21.92
N LYS A 364 -2.55 -4.46 21.18
CA LYS A 364 -2.94 -3.58 20.07
C LYS A 364 -2.11 -3.91 18.86
N LEU A 365 -2.77 -3.95 17.72
CA LEU A 365 -2.16 -4.23 16.43
C LEU A 365 -2.41 -3.06 15.47
N PHE A 366 -1.47 -2.83 14.55
CA PHE A 366 -1.56 -1.82 13.52
C PHE A 366 -1.44 -2.44 12.13
N SER A 367 -2.14 -1.82 11.18
CA SER A 367 -2.11 -2.20 9.78
C SER A 367 -0.90 -1.62 9.06
N ILE A 368 -0.50 -2.27 7.97
CA ILE A 368 0.51 -1.77 7.03
C ILE A 368 -0.09 -1.63 5.63
N ASN A 369 0.51 -0.82 4.78
CA ASN A 369 0.20 -0.71 3.37
C ASN A 369 1.38 -1.21 2.55
N LEU A 370 1.09 -2.03 1.55
CA LEU A 370 2.08 -2.48 0.57
C LEU A 370 1.71 -1.92 -0.81
N LEU A 371 2.71 -1.40 -1.51
CA LEU A 371 2.64 -1.02 -2.91
C LEU A 371 3.45 -2.05 -3.72
N TYR A 372 2.82 -2.71 -4.69
CA TYR A 372 3.45 -3.80 -5.44
C TYR A 372 2.89 -3.95 -6.86
N PHE A 373 3.52 -4.77 -7.68
CA PHE A 373 3.02 -5.15 -9.01
C PHE A 373 2.30 -6.49 -8.97
N ASP A 374 1.11 -6.58 -9.58
CA ASP A 374 0.42 -7.86 -9.81
C ASP A 374 1.00 -8.60 -11.04
N ASP A 375 0.47 -9.79 -11.32
CA ASP A 375 0.90 -10.65 -12.44
C ASP A 375 0.68 -10.02 -13.82
N ASP A 376 -0.23 -9.07 -13.93
CA ASP A 376 -0.52 -8.30 -15.14
C ASP A 376 0.34 -7.00 -15.24
N GLU A 377 1.31 -6.83 -14.34
CA GLU A 377 2.14 -5.64 -14.17
C GLU A 377 1.33 -4.36 -13.86
N ASN A 378 0.14 -4.49 -13.27
CA ASN A 378 -0.61 -3.37 -12.69
C ASN A 378 -0.06 -3.04 -11.30
N VAL A 379 -0.13 -1.78 -10.92
CA VAL A 379 0.27 -1.37 -9.57
C VAL A 379 -0.90 -1.51 -8.62
N VAL A 380 -0.65 -2.17 -7.49
CA VAL A 380 -1.62 -2.43 -6.43
C VAL A 380 -1.10 -1.80 -5.13
N LEU A 381 -1.95 -0.99 -4.50
CA LEU A 381 -1.78 -0.52 -3.13
C LEU A 381 -2.79 -1.28 -2.27
N LYS A 382 -2.32 -2.05 -1.29
CA LYS A 382 -3.18 -2.84 -0.41
C LYS A 382 -2.84 -2.64 1.07
N GLN A 383 -3.87 -2.45 1.88
CA GLN A 383 -3.79 -2.42 3.34
C GLN A 383 -3.95 -3.84 3.91
N TYR A 384 -3.05 -4.19 4.82
CA TYR A 384 -3.05 -5.43 5.57
C TYR A 384 -3.19 -5.14 7.05
N ASP A 385 -4.26 -5.65 7.64
CA ASP A 385 -4.57 -5.45 9.05
C ASP A 385 -3.75 -6.39 9.93
N ASP A 386 -3.55 -5.99 11.18
CA ASP A 386 -2.94 -6.81 12.23
C ASP A 386 -1.48 -7.26 12.00
N MET A 387 -0.72 -6.48 11.24
CA MET A 387 0.65 -6.85 10.84
C MET A 387 1.74 -6.37 11.81
N VAL A 388 1.46 -5.36 12.64
CA VAL A 388 2.44 -4.74 13.55
C VAL A 388 1.92 -4.77 14.98
N ALA A 389 2.67 -5.37 15.90
CA ALA A 389 2.38 -5.30 17.33
C ALA A 389 2.66 -3.89 17.86
N GLY A 390 1.61 -3.12 18.16
CA GLY A 390 1.72 -1.79 18.78
C GLY A 390 2.00 -1.85 20.28
N SER A 391 1.41 -2.82 20.97
CA SER A 391 1.66 -3.10 22.39
C SER A 391 1.42 -4.57 22.73
N CYS A 392 2.02 -5.03 23.83
CA CYS A 392 1.83 -6.37 24.37
C CYS A 392 1.06 -6.32 25.70
N GLY A 393 0.32 -7.39 25.97
CA GLY A 393 -0.43 -7.60 27.20
C GLY A 393 -0.43 -9.07 27.62
N CYS A 394 -0.84 -9.30 28.86
CA CYS A 394 -1.06 -10.65 29.42
C CYS A 394 -2.54 -11.01 29.31
N HIS A 395 -2.89 -11.96 28.45
CA HIS A 395 -4.30 -12.31 28.18
C HIS A 395 -4.62 -13.78 28.48
#